data_AF-A0A382L5N8-F1
#
_entry.id   AF-A0A382L5N8-F1
#
_cell.length_a   1.000
_cell.length_b   1.000
_cell.length_c   1.000
_cell.angle_alpha   90.00
_cell.angle_beta   90.00
_cell.angle_gamma   90.00
#
_symmetry.space_group_name_H-M   'P 1'
#
loop_
_entity.id
_entity.type
_entity.pdbx_description
1 polymer ?
#
loop_
_entity_poly.entity_id
_entity_poly.type
_entity_poly.pdbx_seq_one_letter_code
_entity_poly.pdbx_strand_id
1 'polypeptide(L)'
;MRFNSQTDLTTLNFSYQELEDEFIGLIGLENLDRAIVGNPDRVERFESELETSLSDAFKNEAWCPQAHLFLQRILYRINRLKLFWYDGLENYTNEDSRFLFSLRLKIENAWQDWEEGNSAQHDSGNLQVSNALHDRVEEDLQPEPSPDGLFIRNEISKAGYQRLLAITSLDGLVEASQLSRMLGGVGNEVQTMLTRILWEEYGSGKLSRKHSTHFATMLEECNMDTRPEAYFDLVHWEGLANINHSFFLSERKKHFLRYVGGLLYTEVSVPAAFQNVKMAGERLGMGDKAVSYWDLHIREDIRHGQWMLDDVALPLIETYPDQSWEMVKGYDQQKFISSRSASAMVESIRQF
;
A
#
# COMPACT_ATOMS: atom_id res chain seq x y z
N MET A 1 16.74 11.04 6.52
CA MET A 1 16.54 12.32 5.79
C MET A 1 15.50 13.14 6.53
N ARG A 2 15.67 14.45 6.67
CA ARG A 2 14.62 15.34 7.21
C ARG A 2 13.59 15.58 6.10
N PHE A 3 12.47 14.88 6.17
CA PHE A 3 11.29 15.19 5.36
C PHE A 3 10.71 16.49 5.92
N ASN A 4 11.10 17.63 5.33
CA ASN A 4 10.62 18.93 5.80
C ASN A 4 9.23 19.20 5.21
N SER A 5 8.28 19.25 6.13
CA SER A 5 6.87 19.61 6.00
C SER A 5 6.59 20.90 5.22
N GLN A 6 5.59 20.87 4.37
CA GLN A 6 4.64 21.98 4.17
C GLN A 6 3.24 21.40 3.92
N THR A 7 2.31 21.60 4.87
CA THR A 7 0.83 21.63 4.72
C THR A 7 0.15 20.61 3.79
N ASP A 8 -0.63 19.66 4.36
CA ASP A 8 -1.62 18.75 3.72
C ASP A 8 -1.60 18.78 2.17
N LEU A 9 -0.53 18.26 1.57
CA LEU A 9 -0.26 18.33 0.13
C LEU A 9 -1.15 17.36 -0.67
N THR A 10 -2.25 16.88 -0.09
CA THR A 10 -3.16 15.92 -0.73
C THR A 10 -4.00 16.56 -1.84
N THR A 11 -4.00 17.89 -1.94
CA THR A 11 -4.61 18.61 -3.06
C THR A 11 -3.56 18.93 -4.10
N LEU A 12 -3.83 18.56 -5.35
CA LEU A 12 -2.97 18.92 -6.48
C LEU A 12 -3.07 20.43 -6.76
N ASN A 13 -1.95 21.03 -7.14
CA ASN A 13 -1.96 22.36 -7.72
C ASN A 13 -2.71 22.37 -9.06
N PHE A 14 -3.02 23.56 -9.57
CA PHE A 14 -3.85 23.69 -10.77
C PHE A 14 -3.29 22.92 -11.98
N SER A 15 -1.97 22.93 -12.23
CA SER A 15 -1.41 22.24 -13.40
C SER A 15 -1.51 20.72 -13.27
N TYR A 16 -1.21 20.17 -12.09
CA TYR A 16 -1.32 18.73 -11.88
C TYR A 16 -2.78 18.25 -11.81
N GLN A 17 -3.70 19.09 -11.33
CA GLN A 17 -5.13 18.78 -11.37
C GLN A 17 -5.65 18.72 -12.81
N GLU A 18 -5.26 19.66 -13.68
CA GLU A 18 -5.62 19.61 -15.10
C GLU A 18 -5.10 18.33 -15.77
N LEU A 19 -3.88 17.89 -15.43
CA LEU A 19 -3.31 16.64 -15.96
C LEU A 19 -4.00 15.39 -15.42
N GLU A 20 -4.38 15.38 -14.13
CA GLU A 20 -5.16 14.29 -13.55
C GLU A 20 -6.54 14.20 -14.22
N ASP A 21 -7.22 15.33 -14.42
CA ASP A 21 -8.52 15.40 -15.09
C ASP A 21 -8.41 14.94 -16.57
N GLU A 22 -7.33 15.33 -17.27
CA GLU A 22 -7.03 14.85 -18.62
C GLU A 22 -6.88 13.32 -18.64
N PHE A 23 -6.14 12.74 -17.69
CA PHE A 23 -6.01 11.29 -17.57
C PHE A 23 -7.34 10.59 -17.27
N ILE A 24 -8.14 11.13 -16.34
CA ILE A 24 -9.48 10.62 -16.03
C ILE A 24 -10.37 10.63 -17.29
N GLY A 25 -10.26 11.68 -18.10
CA GLY A 25 -10.93 11.75 -19.40
C GLY A 25 -10.46 10.67 -20.37
N LEU A 26 -9.14 10.40 -20.43
CA LEU A 26 -8.56 9.35 -21.29
C LEU A 26 -9.00 7.94 -20.88
N ILE A 27 -8.86 7.59 -19.60
CA ILE A 27 -9.21 6.25 -19.09
C ILE A 27 -10.72 5.96 -19.22
N GLY A 28 -11.55 6.99 -19.29
CA GLY A 28 -13.01 6.89 -19.52
C GLY A 28 -13.43 6.81 -20.99
N LEU A 29 -12.52 6.88 -21.96
CA LEU A 29 -12.87 6.78 -23.38
C LEU A 29 -13.37 5.37 -23.73
N GLU A 30 -14.34 5.30 -24.64
CA GLU A 30 -14.74 4.04 -25.26
C GLU A 30 -13.59 3.55 -26.16
N ASN A 31 -12.91 2.48 -25.74
CA ASN A 31 -11.72 1.93 -26.39
C ASN A 31 -10.59 2.96 -26.60
N LEU A 32 -9.89 3.25 -25.50
CA LEU A 32 -8.78 4.22 -25.43
C LEU A 32 -7.73 4.01 -26.52
N ASP A 33 -7.29 2.76 -26.74
CA ASP A 33 -6.25 2.47 -27.73
C ASP A 33 -6.70 2.85 -29.15
N ARG A 34 -7.97 2.57 -29.52
CA ARG A 34 -8.50 2.98 -30.82
C ARG A 34 -8.62 4.50 -30.93
N ALA A 35 -9.01 5.17 -29.85
CA ALA A 35 -9.11 6.63 -29.82
C ALA A 35 -7.73 7.30 -30.04
N ILE A 36 -6.67 6.73 -29.45
CA ILE A 36 -5.28 7.18 -29.64
C ILE A 36 -4.81 6.90 -31.08
N VAL A 37 -5.05 5.70 -31.62
CA VAL A 37 -4.68 5.38 -33.01
C VAL A 37 -5.37 6.31 -34.02
N GLY A 38 -6.61 6.70 -33.75
CA GLY A 38 -7.37 7.63 -34.60
C GLY A 38 -6.93 9.10 -34.49
N ASN A 39 -6.32 9.49 -33.37
CA ASN A 39 -5.78 10.84 -33.15
C ASN A 39 -4.63 10.81 -32.12
N PRO A 40 -3.37 10.56 -32.56
CA PRO A 40 -2.22 10.48 -31.65
C PRO A 40 -1.97 11.76 -30.84
N ASP A 41 -2.25 12.93 -31.41
CA ASP A 41 -2.09 14.24 -30.77
C ASP A 41 -2.91 14.38 -29.47
N ARG A 42 -3.93 13.52 -29.29
CA ARG A 42 -4.77 13.48 -28.08
C ARG A 42 -3.97 13.22 -26.80
N VAL A 43 -2.87 12.48 -26.88
CA VAL A 43 -2.06 12.13 -25.69
C VAL A 43 -0.70 12.82 -25.69
N GLU A 44 -0.34 13.55 -26.75
CA GLU A 44 0.99 14.15 -26.90
C GLU A 44 1.31 15.13 -25.76
N ARG A 45 0.36 16.02 -25.41
CA ARG A 45 0.51 16.93 -24.27
C ARG A 45 0.68 16.14 -22.97
N PHE A 46 -0.24 15.22 -22.68
CA PHE A 46 -0.19 14.42 -21.46
C PHE A 46 1.12 13.65 -21.32
N GLU A 47 1.59 12.98 -22.38
CA GLU A 47 2.85 12.25 -22.35
C GLU A 47 4.05 13.17 -22.13
N SER A 48 4.08 14.35 -22.77
CA SER A 48 5.15 15.33 -22.56
C SER A 48 5.20 15.84 -21.11
N GLU A 49 4.03 16.17 -20.54
CA GLU A 49 3.93 16.66 -19.16
C GLU A 49 4.21 15.56 -18.13
N LEU A 50 3.86 14.31 -18.45
CA LEU A 50 4.25 13.15 -17.65
C LEU A 50 5.78 12.99 -17.59
N GLU A 51 6.49 13.10 -18.71
CA GLU A 51 7.96 12.98 -18.71
C GLU A 51 8.61 14.08 -17.86
N THR A 52 8.10 15.31 -17.91
CA THR A 52 8.51 16.39 -17.00
C THR A 52 8.23 16.01 -15.54
N SER A 53 7.02 15.52 -15.24
CA SER A 53 6.61 15.10 -13.90
C SER A 53 7.51 13.99 -13.34
N LEU A 54 7.90 13.01 -14.17
CA LEU A 54 8.83 11.94 -13.80
C LEU A 54 10.21 12.50 -13.44
N SER A 55 10.69 13.49 -14.19
CA SER A 55 11.95 14.17 -13.88
C SER A 55 11.86 14.93 -12.55
N ASP A 56 10.76 15.66 -12.33
CA ASP A 56 10.54 16.46 -11.12
C ASP A 56 10.38 15.61 -9.85
N ALA A 57 9.75 14.43 -9.96
CA ALA A 57 9.62 13.52 -8.83
C ALA A 57 10.90 12.74 -8.53
N PHE A 58 11.58 12.21 -9.57
CA PHE A 58 12.55 11.13 -9.38
C PHE A 58 13.99 11.44 -9.80
N LYS A 59 14.24 12.54 -10.50
CA LYS A 59 15.59 12.87 -11.02
C LYS A 59 16.13 14.21 -10.53
N ASN A 60 15.27 15.21 -10.34
CA ASN A 60 15.68 16.54 -9.93
C ASN A 60 16.11 16.56 -8.46
N GLU A 61 17.18 17.31 -8.15
CA GLU A 61 17.64 17.53 -6.77
C GLU A 61 16.62 18.34 -5.94
N ALA A 62 15.76 19.13 -6.63
CA ALA A 62 14.64 19.82 -6.03
C ALA A 62 13.43 18.89 -5.92
N TRP A 63 13.25 18.29 -4.74
CA TRP A 63 12.11 17.44 -4.40
C TRP A 63 10.76 18.12 -4.68
N CYS A 64 9.89 17.50 -5.49
CA CYS A 64 8.57 18.01 -5.86
C CYS A 64 7.43 17.07 -5.39
N PRO A 65 6.82 17.33 -4.21
CA PRO A 65 5.77 16.46 -3.64
C PRO A 65 4.52 16.33 -4.51
N GLN A 66 4.22 17.38 -5.27
CA GLN A 66 3.06 17.45 -6.15
C GLN A 66 3.21 16.51 -7.35
N ALA A 67 4.44 16.41 -7.90
CA ALA A 67 4.76 15.43 -8.94
C ALA A 67 4.62 14.00 -8.40
N HIS A 68 5.12 13.74 -7.18
CA HIS A 68 4.92 12.43 -6.52
C HIS A 68 3.44 12.10 -6.36
N LEU A 69 2.64 13.02 -5.83
CA LEU A 69 1.21 12.79 -5.63
C LEU A 69 0.49 12.50 -6.96
N PHE A 70 0.72 13.34 -7.97
CA PHE A 70 0.15 13.15 -9.30
C PHE A 70 0.47 11.76 -9.85
N LEU A 71 1.76 11.39 -9.90
CA LEU A 71 2.20 10.11 -10.46
C LEU A 71 1.64 8.91 -9.67
N GLN A 72 1.58 8.99 -8.34
CA GLN A 72 1.04 7.92 -7.50
C GLN A 72 -0.49 7.78 -7.65
N ARG A 73 -1.22 8.88 -7.89
CA ARG A 73 -2.66 8.85 -8.22
C ARG A 73 -2.91 8.20 -9.58
N ILE A 74 -2.15 8.57 -10.61
CA ILE A 74 -2.22 7.93 -11.93
C ILE A 74 -1.96 6.44 -11.81
N LEU A 75 -0.89 6.06 -11.10
CA LEU A 75 -0.54 4.66 -10.89
C LEU A 75 -1.62 3.89 -10.13
N TYR A 76 -2.20 4.48 -9.08
CA TYR A 76 -3.30 3.88 -8.34
C TYR A 76 -4.53 3.67 -9.23
N ARG A 77 -4.92 4.67 -10.04
CA ARG A 77 -6.08 4.56 -10.95
C ARG A 77 -5.89 3.46 -12.00
N ILE A 78 -4.67 3.24 -12.48
CA ILE A 78 -4.38 2.10 -13.37
C ILE A 78 -4.43 0.78 -12.58
N ASN A 79 -3.83 0.73 -11.40
CA ASN A 79 -3.79 -0.46 -10.55
C ASN A 79 -5.18 -0.89 -10.05
N ARG A 80 -6.08 0.07 -9.84
CA ARG A 80 -7.49 -0.14 -9.49
C ARG A 80 -8.16 -1.13 -10.44
N LEU A 81 -7.86 -1.07 -11.74
CA LEU A 81 -8.44 -1.96 -12.76
C LEU A 81 -8.08 -3.44 -12.57
N LYS A 82 -7.09 -3.76 -11.73
CA LYS A 82 -6.69 -5.15 -11.43
C LYS A 82 -7.58 -5.81 -10.38
N LEU A 83 -8.43 -5.03 -9.71
CA LEU A 83 -9.38 -5.48 -8.71
C LEU A 83 -10.80 -5.22 -9.17
N PHE A 84 -11.76 -5.93 -8.60
CA PHE A 84 -13.18 -5.74 -8.89
C PHE A 84 -13.88 -4.99 -7.75
N TRP A 85 -14.52 -3.87 -8.08
CA TRP A 85 -15.03 -2.88 -7.12
C TRP A 85 -16.56 -2.85 -6.99
N TYR A 86 -17.27 -3.69 -7.75
CA TYR A 86 -18.73 -3.71 -7.82
C TYR A 86 -19.34 -2.34 -8.25
N ASP A 87 -18.60 -1.57 -9.04
CA ASP A 87 -19.05 -0.38 -9.75
C ASP A 87 -19.47 -0.71 -11.21
N GLY A 88 -19.75 0.32 -12.01
CA GLY A 88 -20.18 0.14 -13.40
C GLY A 88 -19.14 -0.62 -14.24
N LEU A 89 -19.59 -1.62 -15.01
CA LEU A 89 -18.70 -2.45 -15.84
C LEU A 89 -17.94 -1.63 -16.91
N GLU A 90 -18.51 -0.50 -17.31
CA GLU A 90 -17.88 0.48 -18.18
C GLU A 90 -16.55 1.02 -17.63
N ASN A 91 -16.33 0.99 -16.31
CA ASN A 91 -15.08 1.44 -15.69
C ASN A 91 -13.89 0.52 -15.99
N TYR A 92 -14.13 -0.72 -16.46
CA TYR A 92 -13.12 -1.71 -16.81
C TYR A 92 -12.80 -1.74 -18.31
N THR A 93 -13.48 -0.92 -19.13
CA THR A 93 -13.38 -0.93 -20.60
C THR A 93 -11.95 -0.90 -21.14
N ASN A 94 -11.03 -0.28 -20.39
CA ASN A 94 -9.65 -0.08 -20.80
C ASN A 94 -8.63 -0.91 -19.99
N GLU A 95 -9.04 -1.94 -19.24
CA GLU A 95 -8.14 -2.76 -18.39
C GLU A 95 -6.99 -3.44 -19.17
N ASP A 96 -7.21 -3.75 -20.45
CA ASP A 96 -6.21 -4.33 -21.37
C ASP A 96 -5.54 -3.29 -22.30
N SER A 97 -5.69 -1.99 -22.04
CA SER A 97 -5.13 -0.93 -22.88
C SER A 97 -3.60 -0.98 -22.94
N ARG A 98 -3.05 -0.95 -24.16
CA ARG A 98 -1.59 -0.84 -24.41
C ARG A 98 -1.03 0.48 -23.92
N PHE A 99 -1.80 1.55 -24.05
CA PHE A 99 -1.41 2.87 -23.54
C PHE A 99 -1.27 2.84 -22.01
N LEU A 100 -2.29 2.36 -21.29
CA LEU A 100 -2.23 2.26 -19.82
C LEU A 100 -1.11 1.33 -19.34
N PHE A 101 -0.90 0.21 -20.04
CA PHE A 101 0.21 -0.69 -19.76
C PHE A 101 1.58 0.01 -19.89
N SER A 102 1.79 0.76 -20.97
CA SER A 102 3.04 1.48 -21.22
C SER A 102 3.26 2.61 -20.22
N LEU A 103 2.20 3.37 -19.93
CA LEU A 103 2.18 4.44 -18.94
C LEU A 103 2.56 3.93 -17.54
N ARG A 104 1.90 2.85 -17.10
CA ARG A 104 2.20 2.19 -15.83
C ARG A 104 3.66 1.76 -15.74
N LEU A 105 4.20 1.12 -16.79
CA LEU A 105 5.60 0.69 -16.80
C LEU A 105 6.58 1.87 -16.70
N LYS A 106 6.31 2.98 -17.40
CA LYS A 106 7.14 4.20 -17.30
C LYS A 106 7.19 4.72 -15.86
N ILE A 107 6.02 4.89 -15.23
CA ILE A 107 5.92 5.40 -13.86
C ILE A 107 6.55 4.42 -12.87
N GLU A 108 6.17 3.14 -12.91
CA GLU A 108 6.68 2.11 -12.00
C GLU A 108 8.21 2.00 -12.08
N ASN A 109 8.81 1.99 -13.28
CA ASN A 109 10.26 1.84 -13.41
C ASN A 109 11.01 3.07 -12.87
N ALA A 110 10.60 4.29 -13.24
CA ALA A 110 11.24 5.51 -12.75
C ALA A 110 11.12 5.65 -11.22
N TRP A 111 9.95 5.30 -10.67
CA TRP A 111 9.71 5.33 -9.24
C TRP A 111 10.55 4.28 -8.50
N GLN A 112 10.62 3.04 -9.00
CA GLN A 112 11.37 1.98 -8.34
C GLN A 112 12.89 2.21 -8.40
N ASP A 113 13.42 2.74 -9.50
CA ASP A 113 14.83 3.16 -9.58
C ASP A 113 15.16 4.22 -8.50
N TRP A 114 14.23 5.14 -8.27
CA TRP A 114 14.34 6.14 -7.21
C TRP A 114 14.25 5.54 -5.80
N GLU A 115 13.31 4.62 -5.54
CA GLU A 115 13.22 3.94 -4.23
C GLU A 115 14.49 3.12 -3.93
N GLU A 116 15.07 2.48 -4.93
CA GLU A 116 16.29 1.69 -4.79
C GLU A 116 17.51 2.58 -4.49
N GLY A 117 17.56 3.80 -5.03
CA GLY A 117 18.58 4.79 -4.68
C GLY A 117 18.46 5.37 -3.26
N ASN A 118 17.26 5.32 -2.66
CA ASN A 118 16.99 5.86 -1.32
C ASN A 118 17.01 4.79 -0.21
N SER A 119 16.95 3.52 -0.58
CA SER A 119 17.00 2.39 0.36
C SER A 119 18.44 2.07 0.75
N ALA A 120 18.64 1.53 1.96
CA ALA A 120 19.97 1.04 2.36
C ALA A 120 20.43 -0.08 1.39
N GLN A 121 21.68 0.00 0.91
CA GLN A 121 22.25 -1.09 0.13
C GLN A 121 22.57 -2.28 1.04
N HIS A 122 22.07 -3.46 0.68
CA HIS A 122 22.44 -4.71 1.34
C HIS A 122 23.59 -5.37 0.58
N ASP A 123 24.65 -5.72 1.30
CA ASP A 123 25.69 -6.59 0.76
C ASP A 123 25.16 -8.03 0.72
N SER A 124 24.74 -8.47 -0.47
CA SER A 124 24.15 -9.78 -0.70
C SER A 124 25.15 -10.94 -0.65
N GLY A 125 26.46 -10.66 -0.58
CA GLY A 125 27.51 -11.67 -0.78
C GLY A 125 27.72 -12.66 0.36
N ASN A 126 27.31 -12.33 1.60
CA ASN A 126 27.57 -13.14 2.80
C ASN A 126 26.40 -13.19 3.80
N LEU A 127 25.21 -12.72 3.42
CA LEU A 127 24.08 -12.65 4.34
C LEU A 127 23.54 -14.04 4.68
N GLN A 128 23.58 -14.43 5.95
CA GLN A 128 22.82 -15.57 6.45
C GLN A 128 21.34 -15.17 6.51
N VAL A 129 20.63 -15.33 5.39
CA VAL A 129 19.26 -14.79 5.19
C VAL A 129 18.29 -15.24 6.29
N SER A 130 18.39 -16.51 6.73
CA SER A 130 17.56 -17.01 7.83
C SER A 130 17.76 -16.21 9.12
N ASN A 131 19.00 -16.04 9.56
CA ASN A 131 19.32 -15.22 10.74
C ASN A 131 18.86 -13.76 10.54
N ALA A 132 19.10 -13.20 9.35
CA ALA A 132 18.74 -11.82 9.06
C ALA A 132 17.22 -11.56 9.13
N LEU A 133 16.40 -12.53 8.73
CA LEU A 133 14.94 -12.46 8.89
C LEU A 133 14.54 -12.66 10.35
N HIS A 134 15.14 -13.62 11.07
CA HIS A 134 14.88 -13.80 12.50
C HIS A 134 15.17 -12.52 13.31
N ASP A 135 16.33 -11.89 13.10
CA ASP A 135 16.71 -10.66 13.79
C ASP A 135 15.70 -9.53 13.55
N ARG A 136 15.22 -9.39 12.31
CA ARG A 136 14.20 -8.38 11.93
C ARG A 136 12.85 -8.66 12.56
N VAL A 137 12.41 -9.92 12.52
CA VAL A 137 11.15 -10.33 13.14
C VAL A 137 11.21 -10.09 14.64
N GLU A 138 12.30 -10.45 15.31
CA GLU A 138 12.48 -10.19 16.74
C GLU A 138 12.42 -8.68 17.07
N GLU A 139 13.06 -7.84 16.25
CA GLU A 139 13.03 -6.37 16.41
C GLU A 139 11.61 -5.79 16.26
N ASP A 140 10.85 -6.27 15.27
CA ASP A 140 9.58 -5.67 14.86
C ASP A 140 8.33 -6.33 15.48
N LEU A 141 8.47 -7.48 16.15
CA LEU A 141 7.33 -8.18 16.75
C LEU A 141 6.71 -7.40 17.92
N GLN A 142 7.56 -6.82 18.78
CA GLN A 142 7.12 -6.02 19.95
C GLN A 142 8.04 -4.81 20.18
N PRO A 143 8.17 -3.90 19.20
CA PRO A 143 9.00 -2.72 19.35
C PRO A 143 8.43 -1.78 20.41
N GLU A 144 9.31 -1.03 21.07
CA GLU A 144 8.87 0.11 21.88
C GLU A 144 8.12 1.12 20.99
N PRO A 145 7.00 1.69 21.47
CA PRO A 145 6.23 2.65 20.69
C PRO A 145 7.09 3.85 20.28
N SER A 146 7.08 4.18 18.99
CA SER A 146 7.74 5.37 18.45
C SER A 146 7.10 6.65 19.01
N PRO A 147 7.78 7.82 18.94
CA PRO A 147 7.17 9.10 19.32
C PRO A 147 5.84 9.37 18.61
N ASP A 148 5.73 8.99 17.34
CA ASP A 148 4.50 9.12 16.56
C ASP A 148 3.42 8.13 17.03
N GLY A 149 3.79 6.89 17.35
CA GLY A 149 2.88 5.92 17.95
C GLY A 149 2.36 6.36 19.33
N LEU A 150 3.24 6.96 20.15
CA LEU A 150 2.87 7.55 21.43
C LEU A 150 1.93 8.74 21.26
N PHE A 151 2.16 9.60 20.28
CA PHE A 151 1.25 10.68 19.93
C PHE A 151 -0.14 10.15 19.54
N ILE A 152 -0.21 9.16 18.63
CA ILE A 152 -1.47 8.52 18.25
C ILE A 152 -2.19 7.99 19.49
N ARG A 153 -1.48 7.21 20.32
CA ARG A 153 -2.06 6.59 21.52
C ARG A 153 -2.59 7.60 22.52
N ASN A 154 -1.75 8.57 22.89
CA ASN A 154 -1.94 9.38 24.08
C ASN A 154 -2.58 10.76 23.79
N GLU A 155 -2.45 11.26 22.57
CA GLU A 155 -2.73 12.68 22.26
C GLU A 155 -3.71 12.90 21.11
N ILE A 156 -3.89 11.93 20.18
CA ILE A 156 -4.78 12.11 19.03
C ILE A 156 -6.19 12.58 19.45
N SER A 157 -6.74 13.55 18.71
CA SER A 157 -8.09 14.05 18.88
C SER A 157 -9.12 13.11 18.22
N LYS A 158 -10.42 13.28 18.52
CA LYS A 158 -11.49 12.53 17.83
C LYS A 158 -11.51 12.80 16.32
N ALA A 159 -11.30 14.05 15.92
CA ALA A 159 -11.19 14.43 14.51
C ALA A 159 -9.93 13.84 13.87
N GLY A 160 -8.79 13.86 14.56
CA GLY A 160 -7.57 13.18 14.12
C GLY A 160 -7.76 11.67 13.96
N TYR A 161 -8.51 11.03 14.86
CA TYR A 161 -8.84 9.60 14.73
C TYR A 161 -9.70 9.31 13.50
N GLN A 162 -10.73 10.13 13.24
CA GLN A 162 -11.52 10.01 12.01
C GLN A 162 -10.67 10.26 10.76
N ARG A 163 -9.72 11.20 10.79
CA ARG A 163 -8.76 11.42 9.68
C ARG A 163 -7.86 10.21 9.47
N LEU A 164 -7.38 9.57 10.55
CA LEU A 164 -6.64 8.30 10.49
C LEU A 164 -7.48 7.23 9.79
N LEU A 165 -8.73 7.02 10.24
CA LEU A 165 -9.64 6.03 9.63
C LEU A 165 -9.91 6.33 8.15
N ALA A 166 -10.07 7.60 7.79
CA ALA A 166 -10.30 8.01 6.41
C ALA A 166 -9.11 7.63 5.51
N ILE A 167 -7.88 7.91 5.96
CA ILE A 167 -6.67 7.59 5.20
C ILE A 167 -6.48 6.06 5.11
N THR A 168 -6.62 5.34 6.21
CA THR A 168 -6.39 3.88 6.24
C THR A 168 -7.51 3.09 5.57
N SER A 169 -8.70 3.69 5.38
CA SER A 169 -9.82 3.05 4.66
C SER A 169 -9.49 2.65 3.22
N LEU A 170 -8.52 3.32 2.59
CA LEU A 170 -8.15 3.04 1.19
C LEU A 170 -7.58 1.62 1.03
N ASP A 171 -6.92 1.08 2.05
CA ASP A 171 -6.43 -0.30 2.06
C ASP A 171 -7.35 -1.21 2.90
N GLY A 172 -7.79 -0.76 4.08
CA GLY A 172 -8.59 -1.58 5.00
C GLY A 172 -9.94 -2.05 4.45
N LEU A 173 -10.58 -1.30 3.54
CA LEU A 173 -11.84 -1.72 2.90
C LEU A 173 -11.65 -2.77 1.80
N VAL A 174 -10.43 -2.92 1.27
CA VAL A 174 -10.08 -3.85 0.18
C VAL A 174 -9.01 -4.85 0.58
N GLU A 175 -8.75 -4.98 1.87
CA GLU A 175 -7.70 -5.81 2.45
C GLU A 175 -7.63 -7.22 1.88
N ALA A 176 -6.37 -7.69 1.79
CA ALA A 176 -5.93 -8.97 1.26
C ALA A 176 -6.18 -9.19 -0.25
N SER A 177 -6.72 -8.19 -0.96
CA SER A 177 -6.94 -8.29 -2.41
C SER A 177 -5.65 -8.48 -3.21
N GLN A 178 -4.55 -7.84 -2.80
CA GLN A 178 -3.25 -7.98 -3.45
C GLN A 178 -2.62 -9.37 -3.20
N LEU A 179 -2.86 -9.99 -2.04
CA LEU A 179 -2.41 -11.36 -1.77
C LEU A 179 -3.06 -12.35 -2.74
N SER A 180 -4.34 -12.15 -3.09
CA SER A 180 -5.03 -13.00 -4.08
C SER A 180 -4.29 -13.08 -5.43
N ARG A 181 -3.56 -12.02 -5.81
CA ARG A 181 -2.79 -11.92 -7.05
C ARG A 181 -1.52 -12.78 -7.04
N MET A 182 -1.09 -13.23 -5.87
CA MET A 182 0.09 -14.09 -5.67
C MET A 182 -0.21 -15.58 -5.65
N LEU A 183 -1.49 -15.97 -5.56
CA LEU A 183 -1.89 -17.37 -5.38
C LEU A 183 -2.07 -18.15 -6.69
N GLY A 184 -2.09 -17.46 -7.83
CA GLY A 184 -2.22 -18.13 -9.13
C GLY A 184 -0.95 -18.89 -9.51
N GLY A 185 -1.04 -20.21 -9.68
CA GLY A 185 0.09 -21.04 -10.11
C GLY A 185 -0.01 -22.51 -9.68
N VAL A 186 1.14 -23.18 -9.61
CA VAL A 186 1.26 -24.56 -9.12
C VAL A 186 1.21 -24.56 -7.59
N GLY A 187 0.29 -25.32 -7.00
CA GLY A 187 0.17 -25.46 -5.55
C GLY A 187 1.33 -26.26 -4.93
N ASN A 188 1.84 -25.75 -3.81
CA ASN A 188 2.80 -26.41 -2.92
C ASN A 188 2.47 -26.01 -1.46
N GLU A 189 3.29 -26.43 -0.50
CA GLU A 189 3.08 -26.14 0.94
C GLU A 189 3.03 -24.62 1.20
N VAL A 190 3.96 -23.87 0.64
CA VAL A 190 4.01 -22.39 0.72
C VAL A 190 2.73 -21.75 0.16
N GLN A 191 2.32 -22.13 -1.05
CA GLN A 191 1.10 -21.62 -1.69
C GLN A 191 -0.17 -21.99 -0.91
N THR A 192 -0.20 -23.18 -0.29
CA THR A 192 -1.30 -23.61 0.56
C THR A 192 -1.36 -22.78 1.84
N MET A 193 -0.21 -22.43 2.43
CA MET A 193 -0.15 -21.55 3.60
C MET A 193 -0.59 -20.12 3.27
N LEU A 194 -0.09 -19.54 2.17
CA LEU A 194 -0.54 -18.22 1.71
C LEU A 194 -2.04 -18.20 1.40
N THR A 195 -2.58 -19.30 0.85
CA THR A 195 -4.03 -19.45 0.63
C THR A 195 -4.80 -19.50 1.95
N ARG A 196 -4.24 -20.16 2.97
CA ARG A 196 -4.85 -20.19 4.31
C ARG A 196 -4.90 -18.80 4.93
N ILE A 197 -3.82 -18.02 4.83
CA ILE A 197 -3.79 -16.62 5.29
C ILE A 197 -4.89 -15.84 4.58
N LEU A 198 -4.92 -15.84 3.24
CA LEU A 198 -5.99 -15.17 2.48
C LEU A 198 -7.40 -15.61 2.92
N TRP A 199 -7.59 -16.89 3.18
CA TRP A 199 -8.87 -17.42 3.63
C TRP A 199 -9.28 -16.91 5.02
N GLU A 200 -8.33 -16.76 5.94
CA GLU A 200 -8.55 -16.17 7.27
C GLU A 200 -8.89 -14.67 7.12
N GLU A 201 -8.14 -13.91 6.31
CA GLU A 201 -8.43 -12.49 5.96
C GLU A 201 -9.84 -12.29 5.36
N TYR A 202 -10.29 -13.26 4.54
CA TYR A 202 -11.63 -13.29 3.95
C TYR A 202 -12.72 -13.80 4.91
N GLY A 203 -12.46 -13.85 6.22
CA GLY A 203 -13.43 -14.25 7.24
C GLY A 203 -13.82 -15.71 7.17
N SER A 204 -12.94 -16.55 6.61
CA SER A 204 -13.25 -17.93 6.23
C SER A 204 -14.47 -18.02 5.30
N GLY A 205 -14.56 -17.10 4.34
CA GLY A 205 -15.64 -17.03 3.35
C GLY A 205 -16.99 -16.52 3.89
N LYS A 206 -17.03 -16.01 5.12
CA LYS A 206 -18.22 -15.38 5.70
C LYS A 206 -18.04 -13.87 5.68
N LEU A 207 -18.86 -13.17 4.89
CA LEU A 207 -18.78 -11.70 4.77
C LEU A 207 -18.81 -11.01 6.14
N SER A 208 -19.69 -11.43 7.06
CA SER A 208 -19.78 -10.87 8.42
C SER A 208 -18.51 -11.04 9.28
N ARG A 209 -17.53 -11.82 8.82
CA ARG A 209 -16.23 -12.04 9.45
C ARG A 209 -15.06 -11.54 8.59
N LYS A 210 -15.32 -11.08 7.36
CA LYS A 210 -14.26 -10.54 6.51
C LYS A 210 -13.67 -9.34 7.24
N HIS A 211 -12.35 -9.24 7.27
CA HIS A 211 -11.69 -8.17 8.00
C HIS A 211 -12.14 -6.78 7.52
N SER A 212 -12.30 -6.57 6.21
CA SER A 212 -12.87 -5.32 5.68
C SER A 212 -14.31 -5.01 6.14
N THR A 213 -15.10 -6.00 6.56
CA THR A 213 -16.42 -5.75 7.20
C THR A 213 -16.26 -5.21 8.63
N HIS A 214 -15.24 -5.64 9.36
CA HIS A 214 -14.88 -5.01 10.64
C HIS A 214 -14.42 -3.56 10.43
N PHE A 215 -13.62 -3.30 9.38
CA PHE A 215 -13.21 -1.93 9.04
C PHE A 215 -14.41 -1.04 8.70
N ALA A 216 -15.31 -1.52 7.84
CA ALA A 216 -16.55 -0.80 7.50
C ALA A 216 -17.42 -0.52 8.75
N THR A 217 -17.53 -1.50 9.66
CA THR A 217 -18.24 -1.32 10.94
C THR A 217 -17.63 -0.19 11.78
N MET A 218 -16.30 -0.07 11.83
CA MET A 218 -15.66 1.03 12.56
C MET A 218 -15.97 2.40 11.96
N LEU A 219 -15.98 2.50 10.62
CA LEU A 219 -16.38 3.72 9.91
C LEU A 219 -17.85 4.08 10.23
N GLU A 220 -18.77 3.11 10.21
CA GLU A 220 -20.19 3.33 10.56
C GLU A 220 -20.36 3.86 11.99
N GLU A 221 -19.69 3.26 12.96
CA GLU A 221 -19.75 3.70 14.36
C GLU A 221 -19.16 5.11 14.55
N CYS A 222 -18.20 5.49 13.69
CA CYS A 222 -17.66 6.83 13.63
C CYS A 222 -18.50 7.81 12.77
N ASN A 223 -19.66 7.38 12.25
CA ASN A 223 -20.53 8.11 11.32
C ASN A 223 -19.80 8.57 10.04
N MET A 224 -18.99 7.69 9.47
CA MET A 224 -18.19 7.92 8.27
C MET A 224 -18.75 7.16 7.07
N ASP A 225 -18.34 7.56 5.87
CA ASP A 225 -18.70 6.89 4.61
C ASP A 225 -17.93 5.56 4.51
N THR A 226 -18.64 4.47 4.23
CA THR A 226 -18.06 3.13 4.13
C THR A 226 -17.77 2.69 2.71
N ARG A 227 -18.09 3.52 1.71
CA ARG A 227 -17.79 3.20 0.32
C ARG A 227 -16.26 3.14 0.13
N PRO A 228 -15.73 2.07 -0.50
CA PRO A 228 -14.34 2.05 -0.92
C PRO A 228 -13.98 3.32 -1.69
N GLU A 229 -12.78 3.84 -1.46
CA GLU A 229 -12.24 5.04 -2.13
C GLU A 229 -12.97 6.36 -1.81
N ALA A 230 -13.93 6.40 -0.88
CA ALA A 230 -14.65 7.63 -0.51
C ALA A 230 -13.74 8.77 -0.02
N TYR A 231 -12.57 8.42 0.51
CA TYR A 231 -11.59 9.34 1.08
C TYR A 231 -10.28 9.40 0.28
N PHE A 232 -10.29 8.97 -0.99
CA PHE A 232 -9.11 8.95 -1.85
C PHE A 232 -8.33 10.28 -1.86
N ASP A 233 -9.03 11.42 -1.92
CA ASP A 233 -8.42 12.74 -1.97
C ASP A 233 -7.69 13.17 -0.69
N LEU A 234 -7.84 12.40 0.39
CA LEU A 234 -7.18 12.64 1.68
C LEU A 234 -5.87 11.85 1.84
N VAL A 235 -5.55 10.98 0.88
CA VAL A 235 -4.37 10.12 0.97
C VAL A 235 -3.17 10.82 0.35
N HIS A 236 -2.08 10.86 1.12
CA HIS A 236 -0.81 11.43 0.72
C HIS A 236 -0.11 10.54 -0.30
N TRP A 237 0.84 11.09 -1.05
CA TRP A 237 1.58 10.32 -2.04
C TRP A 237 2.34 9.15 -1.40
N GLU A 238 2.79 9.29 -0.15
CA GLU A 238 3.46 8.24 0.62
C GLU A 238 2.53 7.04 0.89
N GLY A 239 1.26 7.30 1.20
CA GLY A 239 0.25 6.26 1.42
C GLY A 239 -0.13 5.57 0.11
N LEU A 240 -0.30 6.33 -0.97
CA LEU A 240 -0.51 5.78 -2.31
C LEU A 240 0.69 4.96 -2.79
N ALA A 241 1.92 5.43 -2.52
CA ALA A 241 3.14 4.69 -2.81
C ALA A 241 3.20 3.35 -2.07
N ASN A 242 2.75 3.31 -0.81
CA ASN A 242 2.66 2.05 -0.06
C ASN A 242 1.71 1.05 -0.74
N ILE A 243 0.51 1.48 -1.10
CA ILE A 243 -0.49 0.64 -1.80
C ILE A 243 0.03 0.20 -3.18
N ASN A 244 0.58 1.13 -3.95
CA ASN A 244 1.13 0.86 -5.28
C ASN A 244 2.35 -0.07 -5.24
N HIS A 245 3.12 -0.09 -4.14
CA HIS A 245 4.24 -1.01 -3.97
C HIS A 245 3.74 -2.45 -3.91
N SER A 246 2.66 -2.70 -3.15
CA SER A 246 2.02 -4.01 -3.09
C SER A 246 1.51 -4.47 -4.46
N PHE A 247 0.91 -3.56 -5.26
CA PHE A 247 0.53 -3.86 -6.65
C PHE A 247 1.75 -4.16 -7.55
N PHE A 248 2.83 -3.38 -7.44
CA PHE A 248 4.04 -3.59 -8.23
C PHE A 248 4.63 -4.99 -8.00
N LEU A 249 4.73 -5.41 -6.72
CA LEU A 249 5.27 -6.71 -6.34
C LEU A 249 4.33 -7.86 -6.72
N SER A 250 3.02 -7.71 -6.45
CA SER A 250 2.04 -8.78 -6.68
C SER A 250 1.72 -9.05 -8.16
N GLU A 251 2.00 -8.09 -9.04
CA GLU A 251 1.73 -8.24 -10.47
C GLU A 251 2.91 -8.78 -11.27
N ARG A 252 4.09 -8.93 -10.63
CA ARG A 252 5.31 -9.39 -11.28
C ARG A 252 5.90 -10.56 -10.50
N LYS A 253 5.70 -11.78 -11.02
CA LYS A 253 6.15 -13.01 -10.33
C LYS A 253 7.67 -13.11 -10.11
N LYS A 254 8.47 -12.35 -10.87
CA LYS A 254 9.91 -12.15 -10.59
C LYS A 254 10.17 -11.59 -9.18
N HIS A 255 9.23 -10.84 -8.63
CA HIS A 255 9.30 -10.24 -7.30
C HIS A 255 8.61 -11.07 -6.21
N PHE A 256 8.27 -12.34 -6.46
CA PHE A 256 7.57 -13.17 -5.48
C PHE A 256 8.29 -13.25 -4.12
N LEU A 257 9.59 -13.51 -4.11
CA LEU A 257 10.38 -13.53 -2.86
C LEU A 257 10.38 -12.15 -2.18
N ARG A 258 10.48 -11.07 -2.95
CA ARG A 258 10.41 -9.70 -2.43
C ARG A 258 9.03 -9.39 -1.82
N TYR A 259 7.95 -9.84 -2.45
CA TYR A 259 6.59 -9.75 -1.91
C TYR A 259 6.45 -10.51 -0.58
N VAL A 260 6.95 -11.74 -0.51
CA VAL A 260 6.93 -12.55 0.71
C VAL A 260 7.64 -11.84 1.87
N GLY A 261 8.81 -11.25 1.60
CA GLY A 261 9.52 -10.45 2.59
C GLY A 261 8.73 -9.25 3.10
N GLY A 262 8.08 -8.51 2.18
CA GLY A 262 7.23 -7.37 2.55
C GLY A 262 5.99 -7.79 3.34
N LEU A 263 5.33 -8.88 2.93
CA LEU A 263 4.18 -9.43 3.66
C LEU A 263 4.59 -9.90 5.06
N LEU A 264 5.74 -10.57 5.20
CA LEU A 264 6.27 -10.97 6.51
C LEU A 264 6.44 -9.76 7.45
N TYR A 265 6.99 -8.65 6.96
CA TYR A 265 7.08 -7.42 7.76
C TYR A 265 5.69 -6.91 8.19
N THR A 266 4.73 -6.88 7.27
CA THR A 266 3.35 -6.43 7.57
C THR A 266 2.72 -7.28 8.67
N GLU A 267 2.70 -8.61 8.51
CA GLU A 267 2.09 -9.54 9.48
C GLU A 267 2.76 -9.48 10.87
N VAL A 268 4.06 -9.17 10.93
CA VAL A 268 4.80 -9.08 12.20
C VAL A 268 4.60 -7.73 12.90
N SER A 269 4.58 -6.63 12.16
CA SER A 269 4.61 -5.28 12.72
C SER A 269 3.22 -4.68 13.02
N VAL A 270 2.19 -5.13 12.31
CA VAL A 270 0.81 -4.61 12.42
C VAL A 270 0.25 -4.69 13.85
N PRO A 271 0.37 -5.81 14.60
CA PRO A 271 -0.17 -5.90 15.97
C PRO A 271 0.31 -4.79 16.90
N ALA A 272 1.61 -4.50 16.92
CA ALA A 272 2.19 -3.48 17.78
C ALA A 272 1.71 -2.06 17.41
N ALA A 273 1.62 -1.78 16.10
CA ALA A 273 1.09 -0.51 15.60
C ALA A 273 -0.40 -0.35 15.97
N PHE A 274 -1.21 -1.37 15.73
CA PHE A 274 -2.66 -1.35 15.97
C PHE A 274 -3.01 -1.28 17.45
N GLN A 275 -2.16 -1.82 18.34
CA GLN A 275 -2.33 -1.66 19.78
C GLN A 275 -2.37 -0.18 20.19
N ASN A 276 -1.53 0.67 19.60
CA ASN A 276 -1.54 2.11 19.87
C ASN A 276 -2.83 2.79 19.37
N VAL A 277 -3.33 2.40 18.18
CA VAL A 277 -4.56 2.93 17.58
C VAL A 277 -5.81 2.47 18.36
N LYS A 278 -5.84 1.20 18.80
CA LYS A 278 -6.89 0.65 19.65
C LYS A 278 -7.00 1.41 20.96
N MET A 279 -5.89 1.59 21.67
CA MET A 279 -5.84 2.35 22.92
C MET A 279 -6.29 3.80 22.75
N ALA A 280 -6.00 4.42 21.60
CA ALA A 280 -6.50 5.75 21.28
C ALA A 280 -8.03 5.78 21.14
N GLY A 281 -8.60 4.83 20.40
CA GLY A 281 -10.06 4.70 20.22
C GLY A 281 -10.79 4.46 21.55
N GLU A 282 -10.23 3.61 22.42
CA GLU A 282 -10.74 3.37 23.78
C GLU A 282 -10.69 4.64 24.64
N ARG A 283 -9.55 5.35 24.65
CA ARG A 283 -9.39 6.63 25.37
C ARG A 283 -10.40 7.67 24.93
N LEU A 284 -10.71 7.71 23.63
CA LEU A 284 -11.66 8.66 23.04
C LEU A 284 -13.14 8.24 23.20
N GLY A 285 -13.40 7.06 23.77
CA GLY A 285 -14.76 6.56 24.01
C GLY A 285 -15.52 6.24 22.71
N MET A 286 -14.84 5.74 21.68
CA MET A 286 -15.45 5.45 20.37
C MET A 286 -16.37 4.21 20.38
N GLY A 287 -16.32 3.39 21.44
CA GLY A 287 -17.11 2.16 21.59
C GLY A 287 -16.40 0.91 21.05
N ASP A 288 -16.79 -0.27 21.54
CA ASP A 288 -16.10 -1.53 21.28
C ASP A 288 -16.03 -1.90 19.79
N LYS A 289 -17.10 -1.59 19.04
CA LYS A 289 -17.15 -1.86 17.61
C LYS A 289 -16.22 -0.96 16.81
N ALA A 290 -15.96 0.26 17.27
CA ALA A 290 -15.09 1.23 16.61
C ALA A 290 -13.59 0.90 16.72
N VAL A 291 -13.24 -0.15 17.47
CA VAL A 291 -11.87 -0.70 17.55
C VAL A 291 -11.79 -2.17 17.12
N SER A 292 -12.89 -2.73 16.59
CA SER A 292 -13.01 -4.17 16.36
C SER A 292 -12.06 -4.72 15.29
N TYR A 293 -11.72 -3.93 14.28
CA TYR A 293 -10.72 -4.31 13.26
C TYR A 293 -9.31 -4.36 13.84
N TRP A 294 -8.96 -3.42 14.73
CA TRP A 294 -7.66 -3.43 15.43
C TRP A 294 -7.54 -4.64 16.35
N ASP A 295 -8.59 -4.93 17.13
CA ASP A 295 -8.62 -6.08 18.05
C ASP A 295 -8.48 -7.41 17.30
N LEU A 296 -9.08 -7.52 16.11
CA LEU A 296 -8.99 -8.71 15.28
C LEU A 296 -7.53 -9.01 14.89
N HIS A 297 -6.85 -8.04 14.28
CA HIS A 297 -5.45 -8.19 13.82
C HIS A 297 -4.46 -8.38 14.98
N ILE A 298 -4.67 -7.72 16.12
CA ILE A 298 -3.85 -7.97 17.33
C ILE A 298 -3.94 -9.43 17.77
N ARG A 299 -5.09 -10.10 17.57
CA ARG A 299 -5.30 -11.50 17.96
C ARG A 299 -4.83 -12.50 16.90
N GLU A 300 -5.12 -12.23 15.62
CA GLU A 300 -4.87 -13.20 14.55
C GLU A 300 -3.42 -13.12 14.01
N ASP A 301 -2.86 -11.91 13.84
CA ASP A 301 -1.61 -11.76 13.08
C ASP A 301 -0.37 -12.27 13.83
N ILE A 302 -0.44 -12.45 15.15
CA ILE A 302 0.62 -13.13 15.90
C ILE A 302 0.87 -14.53 15.29
N ARG A 303 -0.18 -15.21 14.84
CA ARG A 303 -0.08 -16.50 14.16
C ARG A 303 0.33 -16.33 12.70
N HIS A 304 -0.15 -15.30 12.01
CA HIS A 304 0.22 -15.06 10.61
C HIS A 304 1.71 -14.72 10.47
N GLY A 305 2.27 -13.88 11.34
CA GLY A 305 3.70 -13.58 11.37
C GLY A 305 4.54 -14.84 11.57
N GLN A 306 4.12 -15.73 12.48
CA GLN A 306 4.81 -17.01 12.69
C GLN A 306 4.73 -17.91 11.45
N TRP A 307 3.55 -18.05 10.83
CA TRP A 307 3.39 -18.84 9.61
C TRP A 307 4.18 -18.26 8.43
N MET A 308 4.19 -16.93 8.29
CA MET A 308 4.97 -16.26 7.26
C MET A 308 6.46 -16.51 7.43
N LEU A 309 6.97 -16.62 8.66
CA LEU A 309 8.37 -16.95 8.90
C LEU A 309 8.63 -18.45 8.68
N ASP A 310 7.96 -19.31 9.44
CA ASP A 310 8.28 -20.74 9.54
C ASP A 310 7.79 -21.55 8.33
N ASP A 311 6.58 -21.26 7.86
CA ASP A 311 5.89 -22.08 6.85
C ASP A 311 5.99 -21.47 5.43
N VAL A 312 6.46 -20.23 5.30
CA VAL A 312 6.59 -19.52 4.03
C VAL A 312 8.04 -19.10 3.77
N ALA A 313 8.62 -18.23 4.58
CA ALA A 313 9.93 -17.64 4.29
C ALA A 313 11.06 -18.67 4.41
N LEU A 314 11.17 -19.41 5.51
CA LEU A 314 12.25 -20.38 5.70
C LEU A 314 12.28 -21.49 4.62
N PRO A 315 11.14 -22.12 4.22
CA PRO A 315 11.12 -23.07 3.10
C PRO A 315 11.52 -22.45 1.76
N LEU A 316 11.21 -21.16 1.54
CA LEU A 316 11.63 -20.45 0.33
C LEU A 316 13.12 -20.14 0.31
N ILE A 317 13.79 -19.99 1.47
CA ILE A 317 15.25 -19.88 1.54
C ILE A 317 15.89 -21.17 1.02
N GLU A 318 15.38 -22.34 1.44
CA GLU A 318 15.89 -23.63 0.99
C GLU A 318 15.65 -23.86 -0.51
N THR A 319 14.50 -23.40 -1.02
CA THR A 319 14.14 -23.54 -2.43
C THR A 319 14.94 -22.59 -3.34
N TYR A 320 15.26 -21.39 -2.87
CA TYR A 320 15.89 -20.32 -3.65
C TYR A 320 17.14 -19.75 -2.95
N PRO A 321 18.17 -20.55 -2.65
CA PRO A 321 19.31 -20.11 -1.83
C PRO A 321 20.00 -18.86 -2.39
N ASP A 322 20.24 -18.80 -3.69
CA ASP A 322 20.95 -17.70 -4.37
C ASP A 322 20.11 -16.41 -4.50
N GLN A 323 18.80 -16.49 -4.28
CA GLN A 323 17.85 -15.39 -4.49
C GLN A 323 17.09 -15.01 -3.21
N SER A 324 17.27 -15.78 -2.13
CA SER A 324 16.58 -15.63 -0.85
C SER A 324 16.79 -14.25 -0.22
N TRP A 325 17.90 -13.57 -0.53
CA TRP A 325 18.16 -12.19 -0.12
C TRP A 325 17.07 -11.19 -0.59
N GLU A 326 16.32 -11.50 -1.66
CA GLU A 326 15.18 -10.70 -2.10
C GLU A 326 14.08 -10.60 -1.03
N MET A 327 13.92 -11.61 -0.16
CA MET A 327 13.01 -11.52 0.99
C MET A 327 13.47 -10.48 2.00
N VAL A 328 14.77 -10.44 2.32
CA VAL A 328 15.32 -9.41 3.22
C VAL A 328 15.15 -8.02 2.61
N LYS A 329 15.46 -7.86 1.32
CA LYS A 329 15.23 -6.61 0.60
C LYS A 329 13.75 -6.21 0.64
N GLY A 330 12.83 -7.14 0.40
CA GLY A 330 11.40 -6.89 0.44
C GLY A 330 10.89 -6.46 1.81
N TYR A 331 11.38 -7.11 2.86
CA TYR A 331 11.08 -6.76 4.25
C TYR A 331 11.50 -5.31 4.55
N ASP A 332 12.75 -4.97 4.25
CA ASP A 332 13.31 -3.65 4.54
C ASP A 332 12.67 -2.54 3.68
N GLN A 333 12.37 -2.83 2.42
CA GLN A 333 11.64 -1.92 1.53
C GLN A 333 10.23 -1.64 2.05
N GLN A 334 9.49 -2.68 2.45
CA GLN A 334 8.16 -2.51 3.03
C GLN A 334 8.22 -1.72 4.34
N LYS A 335 9.17 -2.00 5.23
CA LYS A 335 9.40 -1.24 6.48
C LYS A 335 9.66 0.23 6.21
N PHE A 336 10.53 0.53 5.24
CA PHE A 336 10.87 1.90 4.86
C PHE A 336 9.66 2.67 4.30
N ILE A 337 8.96 2.09 3.32
CA ILE A 337 7.79 2.72 2.68
C ILE A 337 6.65 2.89 3.69
N SER A 338 6.40 1.89 4.54
CA SER A 338 5.37 1.93 5.59
C SER A 338 5.68 3.02 6.63
N SER A 339 6.94 3.13 7.04
CA SER A 339 7.37 4.19 7.98
C SER A 339 7.15 5.58 7.39
N ARG A 340 7.50 5.77 6.10
CA ARG A 340 7.29 7.05 5.39
C ARG A 340 5.80 7.39 5.29
N SER A 341 4.95 6.41 4.98
CA SER A 341 3.49 6.57 4.98
C SER A 341 2.94 6.91 6.37
N ALA A 342 3.42 6.23 7.42
CA ALA A 342 2.97 6.46 8.79
C ALA A 342 3.31 7.87 9.27
N SER A 343 4.52 8.36 9.00
CA SER A 343 4.91 9.74 9.34
C SER A 343 4.06 10.77 8.62
N ALA A 344 3.81 10.63 7.32
CA ALA A 344 2.93 11.54 6.57
C ALA A 344 1.50 11.55 7.12
N MET A 345 0.96 10.38 7.47
CA MET A 345 -0.34 10.27 8.14
C MET A 345 -0.35 10.99 9.49
N VAL A 346 0.69 10.82 10.31
CA VAL A 346 0.82 11.48 11.62
C VAL A 346 0.91 13.00 11.49
N GLU A 347 1.60 13.50 10.49
CA GLU A 347 1.64 14.93 10.18
C GLU A 347 0.27 15.48 9.78
N SER A 348 -0.53 14.73 9.03
CA SER A 348 -1.89 15.13 8.64
C SER A 348 -2.83 15.18 9.85
N ILE A 349 -2.84 14.14 10.70
CA ILE A 349 -3.73 14.08 11.86
C ILE A 349 -3.36 15.11 12.95
N ARG A 350 -2.10 15.56 13.04
CA ARG A 350 -1.64 16.60 13.98
C ARG A 350 -2.27 17.97 13.73
N GLN A 351 -2.90 18.16 12.56
CA GLN A 351 -3.56 19.43 12.20
C GLN A 351 -4.95 19.59 12.87
N PHE A 352 -5.44 18.55 13.59
CA PHE A 352 -6.75 18.48 14.23
C PHE A 352 -6.64 18.28 15.74
#